data_AF-X1MKT2-F1
#
_entry.id   AF-X1MKT2-F1
#
_cell.length_a   1.000
_cell.length_b   1.000
_cell.length_c   1.000
_cell.angle_alpha   90.00
_cell.angle_beta   90.00
_cell.angle_gamma   90.00
#
_symmetry.space_group_name_H-M   'P 1'
#
loop_
_entity.id
_entity.type
_entity.pdbx_description
1 polymer ?
#
loop_
_entity_poly.entity_id
_entity_poly.type
_entity_poly.pdbx_seq_one_letter_code
_entity_poly.pdbx_strand_id
1 'polypeptide(L)'
;SYTIDKFKYYIKKYEQKPKIVILENIGIFYLGESYDNAINVKNNFEDVLKNIKIKYKPSEPQDCIEKKNSKIITDNGCDRSSEEYRNDGKLYRNNIVKNKIAVVTGGAQGFGESIVRELTKSECLVFIADIKQSIFFIIIRQFFMGYKSPGCFN
;
A
#
# COMPACT_ATOMS: atom_id res chain seq x y z
N SER A 1 9.86 24.35 14.90
CA SER A 1 8.65 23.54 15.13
C SER A 1 9.10 22.30 15.88
N TYR A 2 8.53 22.04 17.06
CA TYR A 2 8.98 21.02 18.01
C TYR A 2 9.31 19.65 17.38
N THR A 3 8.49 19.21 16.44
CA THR A 3 8.67 17.97 15.68
C THR A 3 9.97 17.95 14.87
N ILE A 4 10.29 19.05 14.18
CA ILE A 4 11.50 19.18 13.36
C ILE A 4 12.74 19.12 14.25
N ASP A 5 12.69 19.74 15.42
CA ASP A 5 13.81 19.81 16.34
C ASP A 5 14.10 18.44 16.98
N LYS A 6 13.06 17.67 17.35
CA LYS A 6 13.20 16.25 17.76
C LYS A 6 13.77 15.38 16.66
N PHE A 7 13.33 15.57 15.42
CA PHE A 7 13.83 14.81 14.28
C PHE A 7 15.32 15.07 14.04
N LYS A 8 15.74 16.35 14.08
CA LYS A 8 17.15 16.73 13.99
C LYS A 8 17.98 16.17 15.15
N TYR A 9 17.44 16.23 16.38
CA TYR A 9 18.10 15.67 17.56
C TYR A 9 18.34 14.16 17.43
N TYR A 10 17.35 13.41 16.92
CA TYR A 10 17.50 11.98 16.68
C TYR A 10 18.65 11.69 15.71
N ILE A 11 18.70 12.40 14.58
CA ILE A 11 19.77 12.23 13.58
C ILE A 11 21.13 12.53 14.20
N LYS A 12 21.25 13.60 14.99
CA LYS A 12 22.50 13.95 15.67
C LYS A 12 22.93 12.89 16.69
N LYS A 13 21.97 12.28 17.41
CA LYS A 13 22.25 11.32 18.49
C LYS A 13 22.63 9.94 17.98
N TYR A 14 21.96 9.47 16.93
CA TYR A 14 22.10 8.10 16.44
C TYR A 14 22.82 8.02 15.08
N GLU A 15 23.23 9.16 14.52
CA GLU A 15 23.90 9.29 13.21
C GLU A 15 23.15 8.62 12.05
N GLN A 16 21.85 8.36 12.25
CA GLN A 16 20.99 7.68 11.29
C GLN A 16 19.65 8.40 11.19
N LYS A 17 19.06 8.36 9.99
CA LYS A 17 17.69 8.83 9.80
C LYS A 17 16.71 7.83 10.42
N PRO A 18 15.68 8.30 11.14
CA PRO A 18 14.67 7.40 11.67
C PRO A 18 13.96 6.68 10.51
N LYS A 19 13.67 5.39 10.69
CA LYS A 19 12.91 4.59 9.70
C LYS A 19 11.39 4.69 9.89
N ILE A 20 10.94 5.10 11.08
CA ILE A 20 9.53 5.25 11.43
C ILE A 20 9.37 6.55 12.20
N VAL A 21 8.42 7.40 11.80
CA VAL A 21 8.09 8.66 12.48
C VAL A 21 6.61 8.64 12.84
N ILE A 22 6.32 8.85 14.13
CA ILE A 22 4.95 8.92 14.63
C ILE A 22 4.66 10.39 14.94
N LEU A 23 3.67 10.95 14.25
CA LEU A 23 3.20 12.30 14.48
C LEU A 23 1.81 12.23 15.12
N GLU A 24 1.72 12.69 16.37
CA GLU A 24 0.46 12.84 17.07
C GLU A 24 -0.52 13.65 16.21
N ASN A 25 -1.74 13.14 16.06
CA ASN A 25 -2.84 13.73 15.28
C ASN A 25 -2.66 13.75 13.75
N ILE A 26 -1.58 13.18 13.20
CA ILE A 26 -1.37 13.08 11.75
C ILE A 26 -1.30 11.61 11.32
N GLY A 27 -0.41 10.81 11.93
CA GLY A 27 -0.25 9.40 11.60
C GLY A 27 1.16 8.86 11.74
N ILE A 28 1.34 7.63 11.24
CA ILE A 28 2.62 6.91 11.23
C ILE A 28 3.21 6.97 9.82
N PHE A 29 4.44 7.44 9.72
CA PHE A 29 5.20 7.55 8.49
C PHE A 29 6.34 6.53 8.48
N TYR A 30 6.37 5.69 7.45
CA TYR A 30 7.45 4.75 7.20
C TYR A 30 8.42 5.38 6.19
N LEU A 31 9.68 5.50 6.58
CA LEU A 31 10.71 6.18 5.81
C LEU A 31 11.66 5.14 5.21
N GLY A 32 11.93 5.29 3.92
CA GLY A 32 12.88 4.46 3.18
C GLY A 32 13.52 5.25 2.04
N GLU A 33 14.66 4.76 1.55
CA GLU A 33 15.34 5.32 0.36
C GLU A 33 14.49 5.17 -0.92
N SER A 34 13.58 4.20 -0.93
CA SER A 34 12.56 3.99 -1.94
C SER A 34 11.22 3.64 -1.28
N TYR A 35 10.14 3.69 -2.05
CA TYR A 35 8.82 3.26 -1.57
C TYR A 35 8.81 1.77 -1.18
N ASP A 36 9.46 0.89 -1.97
CA ASP A 36 9.56 -0.54 -1.63
C ASP A 36 10.30 -0.74 -0.31
N ASN A 37 11.36 0.05 -0.07
CA ASN A 37 12.06 0.04 1.21
C ASN A 37 11.14 0.50 2.35
N ALA A 38 10.34 1.54 2.15
CA ALA A 38 9.36 1.99 3.15
C ALA A 38 8.26 0.94 3.43
N ILE A 39 7.78 0.24 2.40
CA ILE A 39 6.83 -0.88 2.55
C ILE A 39 7.47 -2.02 3.35
N ASN A 40 8.73 -2.37 3.07
CA ASN A 40 9.42 -3.41 3.82
C ASN A 40 9.55 -3.03 5.30
N VAL A 41 9.90 -1.77 5.60
CA VAL A 41 9.93 -1.25 6.97
C VAL A 41 8.55 -1.36 7.63
N LYS A 42 7.47 -0.99 6.92
CA LYS A 42 6.09 -1.13 7.41
C LYS A 42 5.76 -2.58 7.74
N ASN A 43 5.95 -3.49 6.80
CA ASN A 43 5.59 -4.91 6.97
C ASN A 43 6.35 -5.53 8.15
N ASN A 44 7.66 -5.29 8.23
CA ASN A 44 8.48 -5.76 9.35
C ASN A 44 7.99 -5.22 10.69
N PHE A 45 7.64 -3.94 10.75
CA PHE A 45 7.12 -3.32 11.97
C PHE A 45 5.76 -3.89 12.37
N GLU A 46 4.84 -4.06 11.42
CA GLU A 46 3.53 -4.66 11.67
C GLU A 46 3.64 -6.12 12.12
N ASP A 47 4.57 -6.89 11.57
CA ASP A 47 4.79 -8.28 11.97
C ASP A 47 5.37 -8.38 13.39
N VAL A 48 6.28 -7.48 13.77
CA VAL A 48 6.75 -7.36 15.16
C VAL A 48 5.56 -7.03 16.08
N LEU A 49 4.68 -6.11 15.69
CA LEU A 49 3.49 -5.76 16.49
C LEU A 49 2.50 -6.92 16.63
N LYS A 50 2.26 -7.69 15.56
CA LYS A 50 1.41 -8.89 15.61
C LYS A 50 2.01 -9.93 16.55
N ASN A 51 3.31 -10.18 16.46
CA ASN A 51 4.01 -11.14 17.32
C ASN A 51 3.98 -10.72 18.80
N ILE A 52 4.06 -9.43 19.09
CA ILE A 52 3.87 -8.89 20.44
C ILE A 52 2.43 -9.15 20.90
N LYS A 53 1.40 -8.81 20.11
CA LYS A 53 -0.01 -9.05 20.46
C LYS A 53 -0.32 -10.52 20.74
N ILE A 54 0.30 -11.44 20.00
CA ILE A 54 0.15 -12.90 20.22
C ILE A 54 0.75 -13.31 21.57
N LYS A 55 1.92 -12.78 21.94
CA LYS A 55 2.56 -13.07 23.23
C LYS A 55 1.81 -12.53 24.44
N TYR A 56 1.10 -11.40 24.29
CA TYR A 56 0.35 -10.74 25.37
C TYR A 56 -1.10 -11.22 25.50
N LYS A 57 -1.56 -12.16 24.67
CA LYS A 57 -2.86 -12.80 24.87
C LYS A 57 -2.74 -13.72 26.11
N PRO A 58 -3.52 -13.51 27.20
CA PRO A 58 -3.48 -14.41 28.35
C PRO A 58 -3.85 -15.82 27.89
N SER A 59 -3.05 -16.80 28.25
CA SER A 59 -3.33 -18.20 27.98
C SER A 59 -4.57 -18.63 28.76
N GLU A 60 -5.69 -18.86 28.07
CA GLU A 60 -6.76 -19.70 28.60
C GLU A 60 -6.36 -21.19 28.49
N PRO A 61 -6.89 -22.08 29.35
CA PRO A 61 -6.41 -23.44 29.51
C PRO A 61 -6.57 -24.26 28.23
N GLN A 62 -5.60 -25.13 27.97
CA GLN A 62 -5.59 -26.03 26.83
C GLN A 62 -6.65 -27.12 26.94
N ASP A 63 -7.38 -27.34 25.84
CA ASP A 63 -7.91 -28.65 25.49
C ASP A 63 -7.32 -29.09 24.16
N CYS A 64 -6.90 -30.35 24.12
CA CYS A 64 -6.02 -30.90 23.10
C CYS A 64 -6.81 -31.69 22.04
N ILE A 65 -6.29 -31.65 20.80
CA ILE A 65 -6.38 -32.68 19.73
C ILE A 65 -7.66 -32.68 18.86
N GLU A 66 -7.49 -32.39 17.55
CA GLU A 66 -7.59 -33.40 16.48
C GLU A 66 -7.02 -32.89 15.13
N LYS A 67 -6.19 -33.72 14.49
CA LYS A 67 -5.67 -33.55 13.13
C LYS A 67 -6.76 -33.94 12.11
N LYS A 68 -7.03 -33.09 11.12
CA LYS A 68 -7.57 -33.53 9.82
C LYS A 68 -6.80 -32.88 8.68
N ASN A 69 -6.00 -33.70 8.01
CA ASN A 69 -5.47 -33.44 6.69
C ASN A 69 -6.61 -33.56 5.68
N SER A 70 -6.81 -32.58 4.80
CA SER A 70 -7.49 -32.83 3.52
C SER A 70 -6.68 -32.26 2.36
N LYS A 71 -6.15 -33.21 1.61
CA LYS A 71 -5.51 -33.12 0.32
C LYS A 71 -6.60 -32.80 -0.71
N ILE A 72 -6.44 -31.74 -1.51
CA ILE A 72 -7.14 -31.64 -2.79
C ILE A 72 -6.09 -31.45 -3.87
N ILE A 73 -5.84 -32.54 -4.58
CA ILE A 73 -5.24 -32.56 -5.91
C ILE A 73 -6.38 -32.27 -6.88
N THR A 74 -6.17 -31.32 -7.78
CA THR A 74 -6.74 -31.39 -9.14
C THR A 74 -5.68 -30.90 -10.11
N ASP A 75 -4.89 -31.85 -10.61
CA ASP A 75 -4.35 -31.74 -11.95
C ASP A 75 -5.50 -31.96 -12.92
N ASN A 76 -5.60 -31.12 -13.95
CA ASN A 76 -6.20 -31.47 -15.24
C ASN A 76 -5.67 -30.44 -16.25
N GLY A 77 -4.65 -30.85 -16.99
CA GLY A 77 -4.11 -30.07 -18.09
C GLY A 77 -5.08 -29.93 -19.24
N CYS A 78 -4.81 -28.94 -20.10
CA CYS A 78 -5.18 -28.96 -21.51
C CYS A 78 -4.10 -28.20 -22.29
N ASP A 79 -3.35 -28.95 -23.09
CA ASP A 79 -2.55 -28.46 -24.21
C ASP A 79 -3.40 -27.59 -25.15
N ARG A 80 -2.83 -26.50 -25.64
CA ARG A 80 -2.95 -26.09 -27.05
C ARG A 80 -1.77 -25.20 -27.43
N SER A 81 -0.99 -25.73 -28.36
CA SER A 81 0.09 -25.09 -29.08
C SER A 81 -0.41 -24.04 -30.07
N SER A 82 0.52 -23.14 -30.42
CA SER A 82 0.58 -22.35 -31.65
C SER A 82 -0.37 -21.14 -31.76
N GLU A 83 0.14 -19.95 -31.40
CA GLU A 83 0.10 -18.70 -32.21
C GLU A 83 0.68 -17.50 -31.43
N GLU A 84 2.00 -17.39 -31.51
CA GLU A 84 2.84 -16.21 -31.81
C GLU A 84 2.38 -14.73 -31.56
N TYR A 85 3.28 -14.03 -30.83
CA TYR A 85 3.66 -12.61 -30.84
C TYR A 85 2.90 -11.52 -30.01
N ARG A 86 3.64 -10.99 -29.00
CA ARG A 86 3.59 -9.67 -28.32
C ARG A 86 2.68 -9.46 -27.10
N ASN A 87 2.93 -10.15 -25.98
CA ASN A 87 2.30 -9.78 -24.68
C ASN A 87 3.27 -9.41 -23.54
N ASP A 88 4.58 -9.67 -23.67
CA ASP A 88 5.53 -9.47 -22.57
C ASP A 88 5.80 -7.98 -22.23
N GLY A 89 5.63 -7.08 -23.21
CA GLY A 89 5.83 -5.63 -23.02
C GLY A 89 4.67 -4.87 -22.36
N LYS A 90 3.53 -5.52 -22.09
CA LYS A 90 2.35 -4.84 -21.51
C LYS A 90 2.40 -4.83 -19.97
N LEU A 91 2.92 -5.90 -19.37
CA LEU A 91 3.11 -5.99 -17.91
C LEU A 91 4.20 -5.02 -17.42
N TYR A 92 5.34 -4.96 -18.14
CA TYR A 92 6.45 -4.06 -17.79
C TYR A 92 6.09 -2.57 -17.88
N ARG A 93 5.24 -2.17 -18.83
CA ARG A 93 4.89 -0.75 -19.02
C ARG A 93 3.99 -0.19 -17.92
N ASN A 94 3.11 -0.99 -17.34
CA ASN A 94 2.23 -0.53 -16.27
C ASN A 94 3.00 -0.26 -14.97
N ASN A 95 4.14 -0.93 -14.76
CA ASN A 95 4.99 -0.70 -13.60
C ASN A 95 5.92 0.51 -13.74
N ILE A 96 5.95 1.21 -14.88
CA ILE A 96 6.84 2.37 -15.10
C ILE A 96 6.56 3.48 -14.08
N VAL A 97 5.30 3.66 -13.69
CA VAL A 97 4.85 4.72 -12.78
C VAL A 97 4.58 4.24 -11.36
N LYS A 98 4.65 2.93 -11.13
CA LYS A 98 4.52 2.33 -9.80
C LYS A 98 5.56 2.94 -8.86
N ASN A 99 5.13 3.29 -7.65
CA ASN A 99 5.99 3.85 -6.60
C ASN A 99 6.60 5.23 -6.93
N LYS A 100 6.18 5.88 -8.01
CA LYS A 100 6.60 7.24 -8.35
C LYS A 100 5.62 8.27 -7.82
N ILE A 101 6.08 9.52 -7.78
CA ILE A 101 5.26 10.66 -7.42
C ILE A 101 4.84 11.39 -8.69
N ALA A 102 3.55 11.68 -8.85
CA ALA A 102 3.00 12.47 -9.94
C ALA A 102 2.18 13.63 -9.42
N VAL A 103 2.25 14.79 -10.09
CA VAL A 103 1.41 15.95 -9.82
C VAL A 103 0.52 16.17 -11.04
N VAL A 104 -0.80 16.23 -10.84
CA VAL A 104 -1.78 16.42 -11.92
C VAL A 104 -2.55 17.71 -11.69
N THR A 105 -2.33 18.68 -12.57
CA THR A 105 -3.08 19.95 -12.60
C THR A 105 -4.41 19.77 -13.34
N GLY A 106 -5.49 20.38 -12.85
CA GLY A 106 -6.85 20.17 -13.39
C GLY A 106 -7.37 18.75 -13.15
N GLY A 107 -6.81 18.04 -12.17
CA GLY A 107 -7.10 16.63 -11.90
C GLY A 107 -8.47 16.38 -11.25
N ALA A 108 -9.24 17.43 -10.95
CA ALA A 108 -10.54 17.28 -10.34
C ALA A 108 -11.69 17.10 -11.36
N GLN A 109 -11.46 17.07 -12.67
CA GLN A 109 -12.52 16.73 -13.63
C GLN A 109 -11.97 16.35 -15.02
N GLY A 110 -12.83 15.75 -15.84
CA GLY A 110 -12.58 15.50 -17.26
C GLY A 110 -11.38 14.59 -17.50
N PHE A 111 -10.48 15.00 -18.40
CA PHE A 111 -9.28 14.22 -18.70
C PHE A 111 -8.32 14.12 -17.52
N GLY A 112 -8.19 15.18 -16.72
CA GLY A 112 -7.33 15.19 -15.53
C GLY A 112 -7.75 14.13 -14.52
N GLU A 113 -9.06 13.98 -14.28
CA GLU A 113 -9.60 12.94 -13.42
C GLU A 113 -9.24 11.53 -13.92
N SER A 114 -9.36 11.29 -15.23
CA SER A 114 -9.01 10.00 -15.83
C SER A 114 -7.52 9.68 -15.69
N ILE A 115 -6.65 10.69 -15.80
CA ILE A 115 -5.21 10.52 -15.59
C ILE A 115 -4.91 10.16 -14.12
N VAL A 116 -5.51 10.89 -13.18
CA VAL A 116 -5.40 10.58 -11.74
C VAL A 116 -5.85 9.14 -11.46
N ARG A 117 -6.94 8.71 -12.11
CA ARG A 117 -7.50 7.37 -11.95
C ARG A 117 -6.52 6.27 -12.36
N GLU A 118 -5.96 6.38 -13.55
CA GLU A 118 -5.05 5.38 -14.09
C GLU A 118 -3.68 5.37 -13.39
N LEU A 119 -3.19 6.53 -12.96
CA LEU A 119 -1.97 6.62 -12.15
C LEU A 119 -2.16 5.96 -10.78
N THR A 120 -3.31 6.22 -10.13
CA THR A 120 -3.62 5.62 -8.82
C THR A 120 -3.75 4.09 -8.92
N LYS A 121 -4.44 3.59 -9.96
CA LYS A 121 -4.52 2.14 -10.24
C LYS A 121 -3.16 1.49 -10.45
N SER A 122 -2.21 2.25 -10.98
CA SER A 122 -0.83 1.81 -11.23
C SER A 122 0.08 1.98 -10.00
N GLU A 123 -0.47 2.16 -8.79
CA GLU A 123 0.26 2.34 -7.54
C GLU A 123 1.22 3.55 -7.54
N CYS A 124 0.86 4.61 -8.27
CA CYS A 124 1.56 5.90 -8.24
C CYS A 124 1.00 6.76 -7.10
N LEU A 125 1.88 7.50 -6.40
CA LEU A 125 1.46 8.51 -5.43
C LEU A 125 1.11 9.80 -6.18
N VAL A 126 -0.18 10.14 -6.23
CA VAL A 126 -0.68 11.26 -7.04
C VAL A 126 -1.10 12.44 -6.16
N PHE A 127 -0.53 13.62 -6.44
CA PHE A 127 -0.98 14.90 -5.92
C PHE A 127 -1.88 15.58 -6.93
N ILE A 128 -3.13 15.84 -6.56
CA ILE A 128 -4.10 16.52 -7.42
C ILE A 128 -4.02 18.02 -7.13
N ALA A 129 -3.74 18.83 -8.15
CA ALA A 129 -3.77 20.27 -8.10
C ALA A 129 -4.95 20.78 -8.92
N ASP A 130 -5.90 21.47 -8.30
CA ASP A 130 -7.04 22.06 -9.01
C ASP A 130 -7.42 23.39 -8.37
N ILE A 131 -7.92 24.31 -9.19
CA ILE A 131 -8.35 25.65 -8.74
C ILE A 131 -9.71 25.56 -8.04
N LYS A 132 -10.54 24.57 -8.38
CA LYS A 132 -11.87 24.37 -7.79
C LYS A 132 -11.83 23.36 -6.64
N GLN A 133 -11.60 23.85 -5.44
CA GLN A 133 -11.50 23.03 -4.22
C GLN A 133 -12.79 22.24 -3.89
N SER A 134 -13.96 22.70 -4.32
CA SER A 134 -15.24 22.03 -4.06
C SER A 134 -15.36 20.66 -4.72
N ILE A 135 -14.80 20.49 -5.93
CA ILE A 135 -14.87 19.24 -6.70
C ILE A 135 -13.82 18.24 -6.22
N PHE A 136 -12.67 18.74 -5.75
CA PHE A 136 -11.58 17.94 -5.19
C PHE A 136 -12.05 16.99 -4.08
N PHE A 137 -12.85 17.48 -3.13
CA PHE A 137 -13.36 16.64 -2.03
C PHE A 137 -14.29 15.53 -2.51
N ILE A 138 -15.10 15.76 -3.55
CA ILE A 138 -16.01 14.75 -4.12
C ILE A 138 -15.20 13.61 -4.75
N ILE A 139 -14.12 13.93 -5.45
CA ILE A 139 -13.24 12.96 -6.09
C ILE A 139 -12.50 12.14 -5.05
N ILE A 140 -11.85 12.78 -4.07
CA ILE A 140 -11.16 12.04 -3.01
C ILE A 140 -12.12 11.08 -2.29
N ARG A 141 -13.39 11.48 -2.06
CA ARG A 141 -14.38 10.59 -1.46
C ARG A 141 -14.76 9.41 -2.38
N GLN A 142 -15.00 9.63 -3.67
CA GLN A 142 -15.26 8.53 -4.62
C GLN A 142 -14.07 7.56 -4.72
N PHE A 143 -12.85 8.09 -4.74
CA PHE A 143 -11.63 7.30 -4.88
C PHE A 143 -11.29 6.49 -3.63
N PHE A 144 -11.34 7.10 -2.44
CA PHE A 144 -10.92 6.43 -1.21
C PHE A 144 -12.05 5.64 -0.52
N MET A 145 -13.32 6.03 -0.68
CA MET A 145 -14.45 5.26 -0.11
C MET A 145 -14.91 4.10 -1.02
N GLY A 146 -14.42 4.05 -2.27
CA GLY A 146 -14.61 2.93 -3.19
C GLY A 146 -13.67 1.74 -2.96
N TYR A 147 -12.62 1.88 -2.12
CA TYR A 147 -11.80 0.77 -1.64
C TYR A 147 -12.54 -0.03 -0.54
N LYS A 148 -13.75 -0.52 -0.84
CA LYS A 148 -14.27 -1.71 -0.15
C LYS A 148 -13.65 -2.90 -0.87
N SER A 149 -12.87 -3.69 -0.14
CA SER A 149 -12.37 -4.98 -0.63
C SER A 149 -13.53 -5.73 -1.29
N PRO A 150 -13.46 -6.10 -2.58
CA PRO A 150 -14.50 -6.92 -3.18
C PRO A 150 -14.42 -8.31 -2.54
N GLY A 151 -15.50 -8.71 -1.87
CA GLY A 151 -15.66 -10.06 -1.35
C GLY A 151 -15.70 -10.16 0.18
N CYS A 152 -16.81 -9.73 0.76
CA CYS A 152 -17.39 -10.31 1.98
C CYS A 152 -18.85 -9.82 2.04
N PHE A 153 -19.70 -10.41 1.20
CA PHE A 153 -21.14 -10.50 1.45
C PHE A 153 -21.60 -11.86 0.89
N ASN A 154 -22.29 -12.58 1.77
CA ASN A 154 -22.74 -13.97 1.74
C ASN A 154 -21.68 -15.03 2.07
#